data_AF-A0A4R9L952-F1
#
_entry.id   AF-A0A4R9L952-F1
#
_cell.length_a   1.000
_cell.length_b   1.000
_cell.length_c   1.000
_cell.angle_alpha   90.00
_cell.angle_beta   90.00
_cell.angle_gamma   90.00
#
_symmetry.space_group_name_H-M   'P 1'
#
loop_
_entity.id
_entity.type
_entity.pdbx_description
1 polymer ?
#
loop_
_entity_poly.entity_id
_entity_poly.type
_entity_poly.pdbx_seq_one_letter_code
_entity_poly.pdbx_strand_id
1 'polypeptide(L)'
;MDTRKSELNPELFDMMKQGKLSAGKILDLIALKELVDRFAMTPFIEEEKVAEIRERTGVEPDILTWGDYFQTEIASRYFEKSEPQFKKIIETIRFDLISAHLIFSGKPEYFQDTVRGQALISKSIDSTFWTLEDEEAIHLDTLLEYFVQMGIGEKPLTVSDRIWYESFELERKAV
;
A
#
# COMPACT_ATOMS: atom_id res chain seq x y z
N MET A 1 28.44 -1.43 -0.33
CA MET A 1 27.71 -2.31 0.62
C MET A 1 26.25 -1.92 0.54
N ASP A 2 25.40 -2.71 -0.11
CA ASP A 2 23.98 -2.84 0.25
C ASP A 2 23.35 -3.98 -0.57
N THR A 3 23.52 -5.22 -0.12
CA THR A 3 23.05 -6.42 -0.83
C THR A 3 21.77 -7.02 -0.23
N ARG A 4 21.04 -6.28 0.61
CA ARG A 4 19.89 -6.80 1.38
C ARG A 4 18.59 -6.00 1.16
N LYS A 5 18.22 -5.72 -0.10
CA LYS A 5 17.03 -4.89 -0.42
C LYS A 5 15.92 -5.56 -1.24
N SER A 6 15.98 -6.88 -1.45
CA SER A 6 14.98 -7.66 -2.23
C SER A 6 14.61 -8.96 -1.51
N GLU A 7 14.46 -8.90 -0.20
CA GLU A 7 14.20 -10.10 0.61
C GLU A 7 12.79 -10.04 1.22
N LEU A 8 12.25 -11.24 1.43
CA LEU A 8 11.03 -11.44 2.22
C LEU A 8 11.31 -10.97 3.66
N ASN A 9 10.40 -10.21 4.24
CA ASN A 9 10.53 -9.70 5.59
C ASN A 9 10.69 -10.87 6.58
N PRO A 10 11.63 -10.79 7.56
CA PRO A 10 11.86 -11.86 8.54
C PRO A 10 10.61 -12.31 9.30
N GLU A 11 9.65 -11.41 9.54
CA GLU A 11 8.36 -11.71 10.17
C GLU A 11 7.57 -12.81 9.44
N LEU A 12 7.83 -12.98 8.13
CA LEU A 12 7.13 -13.96 7.28
C LEU A 12 7.84 -15.31 7.20
N PHE A 13 9.02 -15.47 7.80
CA PHE A 13 9.80 -16.71 7.69
C PHE A 13 9.08 -17.90 8.30
N ASP A 14 8.34 -17.72 9.38
CA ASP A 14 7.59 -18.82 10.00
C ASP A 14 6.37 -19.21 9.17
N MET A 15 5.70 -18.26 8.50
CA MET A 15 4.64 -18.57 7.54
C MET A 15 5.17 -19.36 6.34
N MET A 16 6.35 -18.97 5.83
CA MET A 16 7.04 -19.70 4.76
C MET A 16 7.37 -21.13 5.19
N LYS A 17 7.99 -21.32 6.37
CA LYS A 17 8.33 -22.67 6.90
C LYS A 17 7.10 -23.56 7.12
N GLN A 18 5.98 -22.96 7.51
CA GLN A 18 4.70 -23.66 7.71
C GLN A 18 3.98 -23.97 6.40
N GLY A 19 4.51 -23.56 5.23
CA GLY A 19 3.87 -23.77 3.93
C GLY A 19 2.62 -22.92 3.69
N LYS A 20 2.41 -21.86 4.49
CA LYS A 20 1.28 -20.94 4.33
C LYS A 20 1.45 -20.02 3.12
N LEU A 21 2.71 -19.77 2.73
CA LEU A 21 3.07 -19.00 1.55
C LEU A 21 3.68 -19.94 0.52
N SER A 22 3.06 -20.01 -0.66
CA SER A 22 3.62 -20.68 -1.83
C SER A 22 4.76 -19.86 -2.43
N ALA A 23 5.56 -20.49 -3.30
CA ALA A 23 6.61 -19.79 -4.02
C ALA A 23 6.08 -18.60 -4.86
N GLY A 24 4.89 -18.75 -5.46
CA GLY A 24 4.23 -17.67 -6.21
C GLY A 24 3.93 -16.46 -5.33
N LYS A 25 3.24 -16.66 -4.20
CA LYS A 25 2.94 -15.60 -3.23
C LYS A 25 4.19 -14.92 -2.69
N ILE A 26 5.26 -15.67 -2.43
CA ILE A 26 6.53 -15.09 -1.95
C ILE A 26 7.12 -14.14 -2.99
N LEU A 27 7.16 -14.55 -4.26
CA LEU A 27 7.64 -13.68 -5.35
C LEU A 27 6.76 -12.45 -5.51
N ASP A 28 5.44 -12.61 -5.45
CA ASP A 28 4.50 -11.49 -5.54
C ASP A 28 4.66 -10.52 -4.35
N LEU A 29 4.91 -11.03 -3.14
CA LEU A 29 5.20 -10.23 -1.94
C LEU A 29 6.52 -9.46 -2.02
N ILE A 30 7.56 -10.05 -2.60
CA ILE A 30 8.83 -9.35 -2.85
C ILE A 30 8.60 -8.23 -3.87
N ALA A 31 7.90 -8.52 -4.96
CA ALA A 31 7.56 -7.51 -5.97
C ALA A 31 6.67 -6.39 -5.40
N LEU A 32 5.74 -6.70 -4.51
CA LEU A 32 4.92 -5.73 -3.80
C LEU A 32 5.80 -4.79 -2.96
N LYS A 33 6.73 -5.33 -2.18
CA LYS A 33 7.65 -4.52 -1.37
C LYS A 33 8.43 -3.54 -2.24
N GLU A 34 9.05 -4.04 -3.31
CA GLU A 34 9.83 -3.21 -4.25
C GLU A 34 8.97 -2.12 -4.92
N LEU A 35 7.73 -2.47 -5.27
CA LEU A 35 6.77 -1.52 -5.81
C LEU A 35 6.45 -0.41 -4.80
N VAL A 36 6.07 -0.77 -3.58
CA VAL A 36 5.67 0.19 -2.54
C VAL A 36 6.85 1.09 -2.17
N ASP A 37 8.04 0.53 -1.97
CA ASP A 37 9.26 1.28 -1.63
C ASP A 37 9.69 2.25 -2.73
N ARG A 38 9.29 2.00 -3.99
CA ARG A 38 9.52 2.93 -5.10
C ARG A 38 8.58 4.14 -5.07
N PHE A 39 7.35 3.96 -4.58
CA PHE A 39 6.36 5.03 -4.44
C PHE A 39 6.55 5.84 -3.15
N ALA A 40 6.99 5.19 -2.08
CA ALA A 40 7.21 5.84 -0.80
C ALA A 40 8.43 6.77 -0.81
N MET A 41 8.24 7.97 -0.29
CA MET A 41 9.23 9.04 -0.18
C MET A 41 9.56 9.39 1.27
N THR A 42 8.68 8.97 2.17
CA THR A 42 8.81 9.07 3.61
C THR A 42 9.09 7.69 4.22
N PRO A 43 9.76 7.62 5.37
CA PRO A 43 9.90 6.36 6.09
C PRO A 43 8.56 5.90 6.68
N PHE A 44 8.42 4.60 6.96
CA PHE A 44 7.26 4.10 7.72
C PHE A 44 7.40 4.40 9.22
N ILE A 45 8.63 4.35 9.74
CA ILE A 45 8.99 4.76 11.10
C ILE A 45 10.10 5.80 11.02
N GLU A 46 9.89 6.95 11.65
CA GLU A 46 10.91 8.00 11.75
C GLU A 46 12.20 7.50 12.42
N GLU A 47 13.36 7.97 11.96
CA GLU A 47 14.67 7.51 12.43
C GLU A 47 14.85 7.69 13.95
N GLU A 48 14.34 8.81 14.51
CA GLU A 48 14.35 9.07 15.94
C GLU A 48 13.58 7.98 16.71
N LYS A 49 12.45 7.53 16.15
CA LYS A 49 11.65 6.48 16.78
C LYS A 49 12.31 5.11 16.68
N VAL A 50 12.97 4.81 15.57
CA VAL A 50 13.79 3.60 15.44
C VAL A 50 14.91 3.59 16.49
N ALA A 51 15.58 4.73 16.70
CA ALA A 51 16.61 4.87 17.72
C ALA A 51 16.06 4.66 19.14
N GLU A 52 14.91 5.26 19.47
CA GLU A 52 14.23 5.07 20.76
C GLU A 52 13.87 3.59 21.01
N ILE A 53 13.33 2.90 20.00
CA ILE A 53 12.98 1.48 20.12
C ILE A 53 14.25 0.67 20.38
N ARG A 54 15.29 0.88 19.58
CA ARG A 54 16.57 0.17 19.72
C ARG A 54 17.21 0.39 21.08
N GLU A 55 17.16 1.61 21.63
CA GLU A 55 17.67 1.92 22.97
C GLU A 55 16.90 1.13 24.05
N ARG A 56 15.58 1.00 23.89
CA ARG A 56 14.71 0.32 24.87
C ARG A 56 14.74 -1.20 24.80
N THR A 57 14.83 -1.77 23.60
CA THR A 57 14.69 -3.22 23.37
C THR A 57 16.01 -3.91 23.01
N GLY A 58 17.03 -3.15 22.62
CA GLY A 58 18.31 -3.66 22.13
C GLY A 58 18.30 -4.10 20.66
N VAL A 59 17.16 -4.03 19.97
CA VAL A 59 17.00 -4.47 18.56
C VAL A 59 16.20 -3.46 17.75
N GLU A 60 16.47 -3.38 16.45
CA GLU A 60 15.66 -2.58 15.52
C GLU A 60 14.35 -3.32 15.17
N PRO A 61 13.26 -2.61 14.85
CA PRO A 61 12.03 -3.22 14.34
C PRO A 61 12.27 -3.97 13.03
N ASP A 62 11.57 -5.09 12.82
CA ASP A 62 11.64 -5.83 11.55
C ASP A 62 10.85 -5.12 10.41
N ILE A 63 9.94 -4.21 10.76
CA ILE A 63 9.19 -3.38 9.79
C ILE A 63 9.74 -1.95 9.84
N LEU A 64 10.48 -1.56 8.81
CA LEU A 64 11.14 -0.25 8.73
C LEU A 64 10.60 0.63 7.59
N THR A 65 10.22 0.00 6.49
CA THR A 65 9.73 0.67 5.27
C THR A 65 8.25 0.41 5.04
N TRP A 66 7.62 1.25 4.21
CA TRP A 66 6.25 1.01 3.77
C TRP A 66 6.13 -0.34 3.05
N GLY A 67 7.14 -0.72 2.25
CA GLY A 67 7.17 -2.02 1.60
C GLY A 67 7.23 -3.19 2.59
N ASP A 68 7.95 -3.07 3.71
CA ASP A 68 7.91 -4.08 4.78
C ASP A 68 6.52 -4.22 5.38
N TYR A 69 5.89 -3.07 5.68
CA TYR A 69 4.55 -3.04 6.26
C TYR A 69 3.53 -3.71 5.34
N PHE A 70 3.48 -3.29 4.07
CA PHE A 70 2.57 -3.85 3.08
C PHE A 70 2.83 -5.35 2.85
N GLN A 71 4.09 -5.76 2.75
CA GLN A 71 4.43 -7.17 2.57
C GLN A 71 3.92 -8.02 3.75
N THR A 72 4.17 -7.58 4.97
CA THR A 72 3.77 -8.29 6.18
C THR A 72 2.26 -8.31 6.38
N GLU A 73 1.58 -7.18 6.16
CA GLU A 73 0.13 -7.06 6.30
C GLU A 73 -0.61 -7.93 5.28
N ILE A 74 -0.21 -7.86 4.00
CA ILE A 74 -0.87 -8.63 2.93
C ILE A 74 -0.66 -10.13 3.12
N ALA A 75 0.55 -10.56 3.49
CA ALA A 75 0.81 -11.95 3.80
C ALA A 75 -0.07 -12.42 4.98
N SER A 76 -0.06 -11.69 6.09
CA SER A 76 -0.77 -12.07 7.32
C SER A 76 -2.29 -12.16 7.11
N ARG A 77 -2.87 -11.22 6.35
CA ARG A 77 -4.32 -11.13 6.16
C ARG A 77 -4.85 -12.04 5.05
N TYR A 78 -4.05 -12.33 4.04
CA TYR A 78 -4.55 -12.95 2.80
C TYR A 78 -3.85 -14.25 2.41
N PHE A 79 -2.98 -14.84 3.25
CA PHE A 79 -2.30 -16.10 2.90
C PHE A 79 -3.24 -17.26 2.54
N GLU A 80 -4.47 -17.28 3.06
CA GLU A 80 -5.45 -18.34 2.74
C GLU A 80 -6.12 -18.17 1.36
N LYS A 81 -5.98 -17.00 0.72
CA LYS A 81 -6.57 -16.75 -0.61
C LYS A 81 -5.87 -17.59 -1.67
N SER A 82 -6.58 -17.92 -2.76
CA SER A 82 -5.96 -18.59 -3.90
C SER A 82 -4.92 -17.70 -4.58
N GLU A 83 -3.99 -18.27 -5.34
CA GLU A 83 -2.96 -17.50 -6.10
C GLU A 83 -3.58 -16.37 -6.93
N PRO A 84 -4.65 -16.58 -7.73
CA PRO A 84 -5.23 -15.50 -8.53
C PRO A 84 -5.86 -14.40 -7.67
N GLN A 85 -6.49 -14.75 -6.54
CA GLN A 85 -7.08 -13.78 -5.62
C GLN A 85 -5.99 -12.96 -4.90
N PHE A 86 -4.90 -13.62 -4.50
CA PHE A 86 -3.77 -12.98 -3.86
C PHE A 86 -3.10 -11.98 -4.79
N LYS A 87 -2.85 -12.38 -6.05
CA LYS A 87 -2.31 -11.50 -7.08
C LYS A 87 -3.22 -10.30 -7.35
N LYS A 88 -4.54 -10.51 -7.41
CA LYS A 88 -5.51 -9.42 -7.60
C LYS A 88 -5.43 -8.38 -6.47
N ILE A 89 -5.22 -8.81 -5.22
CA ILE A 89 -5.04 -7.90 -4.08
C ILE A 89 -3.79 -7.02 -4.28
N ILE A 90 -2.69 -7.62 -4.72
CA ILE A 90 -1.44 -6.88 -4.99
C ILE A 90 -1.62 -5.89 -6.15
N GLU A 91 -2.33 -6.29 -7.20
CA GLU A 91 -2.67 -5.41 -8.32
C GLU A 91 -3.57 -4.26 -7.88
N THR A 92 -4.52 -4.49 -6.96
CA THR A 92 -5.33 -3.41 -6.36
C THR A 92 -4.46 -2.41 -5.61
N ILE A 93 -3.48 -2.85 -4.83
CA ILE A 93 -2.56 -1.93 -4.14
C ILE A 93 -1.78 -1.09 -5.15
N ARG A 94 -1.28 -1.69 -6.23
CA ARG A 94 -0.61 -0.94 -7.31
C ARG A 94 -1.53 0.10 -7.94
N PHE A 95 -2.78 -0.28 -8.19
CA PHE A 95 -3.79 0.61 -8.74
C PHE A 95 -4.06 1.79 -7.80
N ASP A 96 -4.19 1.54 -6.50
CA ASP A 96 -4.45 2.54 -5.47
C ASP A 96 -3.30 3.54 -5.35
N LEU A 97 -2.04 3.06 -5.36
CA LEU A 97 -0.86 3.94 -5.31
C LEU A 97 -0.79 4.89 -6.51
N ILE A 98 -1.10 4.38 -7.71
CA ILE A 98 -1.13 5.20 -8.94
C ILE A 98 -2.32 6.17 -8.89
N SER A 99 -3.49 5.70 -8.46
CA SER A 99 -4.70 6.51 -8.31
C SER A 99 -4.47 7.67 -7.34
N ALA A 100 -3.91 7.38 -6.17
CA ALA A 100 -3.54 8.38 -5.17
C ALA A 100 -2.65 9.47 -5.77
N HIS A 101 -1.61 9.09 -6.53
CA HIS A 101 -0.79 10.05 -7.26
C HIS A 101 -1.64 10.88 -8.25
N LEU A 102 -2.42 10.24 -9.12
CA LEU A 102 -3.15 10.92 -10.19
C LEU A 102 -4.24 11.87 -9.66
N ILE A 103 -4.89 11.52 -8.56
CA ILE A 103 -5.98 12.29 -7.96
C ILE A 103 -5.44 13.52 -7.23
N PHE A 104 -4.43 13.35 -6.38
CA PHE A 104 -4.02 14.37 -5.40
C PHE A 104 -2.83 15.22 -5.83
N SER A 105 -2.00 14.77 -6.78
CA SER A 105 -0.83 15.54 -7.22
C SER A 105 -1.22 16.89 -7.81
N GLY A 106 -0.65 17.97 -7.28
CA GLY A 106 -0.93 19.34 -7.71
C GLY A 106 -2.30 19.88 -7.28
N LYS A 107 -3.06 19.14 -6.46
CA LYS A 107 -4.31 19.64 -5.87
C LYS A 107 -4.02 20.53 -4.66
N PRO A 108 -4.82 21.59 -4.45
CA PRO A 108 -4.70 22.45 -3.28
C PRO A 108 -5.16 21.74 -2.00
N GLU A 109 -4.67 22.22 -0.85
CA GLU A 109 -4.96 21.65 0.47
C GLU A 109 -6.47 21.55 0.79
N TYR A 110 -7.26 22.56 0.40
CA TYR A 110 -8.72 22.53 0.62
C TYR A 110 -9.42 21.34 -0.05
N PHE A 111 -8.87 20.81 -1.14
CA PHE A 111 -9.42 19.62 -1.80
C PHE A 111 -9.23 18.40 -0.91
N GLN A 112 -8.06 18.26 -0.29
CA GLN A 112 -7.78 17.18 0.66
C GLN A 112 -8.68 17.28 1.89
N ASP A 113 -8.88 18.48 2.42
CA ASP A 113 -9.77 18.69 3.56
C ASP A 113 -11.23 18.36 3.25
N THR A 114 -11.66 18.62 2.01
CA THR A 114 -13.00 18.23 1.55
C THR A 114 -13.15 16.71 1.53
N VAL A 115 -12.15 15.98 1.02
CA VAL A 115 -12.14 14.51 1.01
C VAL A 115 -12.22 13.95 2.45
N ARG A 116 -11.38 14.47 3.36
CA ARG A 116 -11.40 14.08 4.78
C ARG A 116 -12.77 14.34 5.41
N GLY A 117 -13.36 15.50 5.12
CA GLY A 117 -14.67 15.88 5.64
C GLY A 117 -15.78 14.95 5.17
N GLN A 118 -15.80 14.61 3.88
CA GLN A 118 -16.78 13.66 3.31
C GLN A 118 -16.61 12.27 3.93
N ALA A 119 -15.39 11.76 3.99
CA ALA A 119 -15.14 10.45 4.58
C ALA A 119 -15.46 10.39 6.07
N LEU A 120 -15.23 11.45 6.83
CA LEU A 120 -15.62 11.53 8.25
C LEU A 120 -17.14 11.40 8.41
N ILE A 121 -17.91 12.04 7.54
CA ILE A 121 -19.38 11.94 7.53
C ILE A 121 -19.78 10.49 7.21
N SER A 122 -19.24 9.90 6.14
CA SER A 122 -19.57 8.51 5.76
C SER A 122 -19.15 7.48 6.82
N LYS A 123 -17.98 7.65 7.47
CA LYS A 123 -17.51 6.82 8.59
C LYS A 123 -18.41 6.91 9.83
N SER A 124 -19.21 7.97 9.96
CA SER A 124 -20.18 8.12 11.06
C SER A 124 -21.50 7.36 10.83
N ILE A 125 -21.74 6.90 9.61
CA ILE A 125 -22.89 6.07 9.23
C ILE A 125 -22.53 4.60 9.51
N ASP A 126 -23.47 3.84 10.07
CA ASP A 126 -23.31 2.40 10.24
C ASP A 126 -23.11 1.75 8.86
N SER A 127 -22.04 0.93 8.74
CA SER A 127 -21.59 0.36 7.47
C SER A 127 -22.63 -0.50 6.76
N THR A 128 -23.66 -0.98 7.47
CA THR A 128 -24.76 -1.72 6.86
C THR A 128 -25.69 -0.84 6.01
N PHE A 129 -25.60 0.48 6.16
CA PHE A 129 -26.39 1.47 5.42
C PHE A 129 -25.57 2.32 4.44
N TRP A 130 -24.29 1.98 4.22
CA TRP A 130 -23.47 2.72 3.26
C TRP A 130 -24.05 2.66 1.86
N THR A 131 -24.10 3.83 1.24
CA THR A 131 -24.32 3.96 -0.20
C THR A 131 -23.01 3.77 -0.95
N LEU A 132 -23.07 3.65 -2.28
CA LEU A 132 -21.86 3.65 -3.11
C LEU A 132 -21.06 4.95 -2.96
N GLU A 133 -21.72 6.08 -2.72
CA GLU A 133 -21.06 7.37 -2.47
C GLU A 133 -20.29 7.34 -1.13
N ASP A 134 -20.83 6.66 -0.11
CA ASP A 134 -20.15 6.50 1.17
C ASP A 134 -18.90 5.61 1.05
N GLU A 135 -19.01 4.50 0.32
CA GLU A 135 -17.87 3.63 0.03
C GLU A 135 -16.79 4.37 -0.77
N GLU A 136 -17.18 5.15 -1.78
CA GLU A 136 -16.26 5.95 -2.58
C GLU A 136 -15.58 7.03 -1.74
N ALA A 137 -16.32 7.75 -0.89
CA ALA A 137 -15.75 8.77 -0.01
C ALA A 137 -14.71 8.18 0.95
N ILE A 138 -15.00 7.04 1.56
CA ILE A 138 -14.08 6.34 2.47
C ILE A 138 -12.86 5.81 1.73
N HIS A 139 -13.04 5.25 0.53
CA HIS A 139 -11.93 4.78 -0.27
C HIS A 139 -11.03 5.94 -0.72
N LEU A 140 -11.60 7.05 -1.15
CA LEU A 140 -10.86 8.26 -1.55
C LEU A 140 -10.03 8.83 -0.39
N ASP A 141 -10.53 8.75 0.84
CA ASP A 141 -9.79 9.11 2.04
C ASP A 141 -8.66 8.13 2.35
N THR A 142 -8.84 6.83 2.10
CA THR A 142 -7.73 5.85 2.15
C THR A 142 -6.63 6.20 1.14
N LEU A 143 -7.01 6.57 -0.10
CA LEU A 143 -6.05 7.00 -1.12
C LEU A 143 -5.33 8.30 -0.71
N LEU A 144 -6.04 9.22 -0.03
CA LEU A 144 -5.46 10.44 0.50
C LEU A 144 -4.46 10.13 1.63
N GLU A 145 -4.77 9.18 2.52
CA GLU A 145 -3.86 8.72 3.57
C GLU A 145 -2.58 8.14 2.95
N TYR A 146 -2.68 7.28 1.92
CA TYR A 146 -1.49 6.82 1.18
C TYR A 146 -0.71 7.97 0.57
N PHE A 147 -1.39 8.90 -0.10
CA PHE A 147 -0.73 10.04 -0.74
C PHE A 147 0.09 10.88 0.25
N VAL A 148 -0.50 11.20 1.40
CA VAL A 148 0.10 12.05 2.42
C VAL A 148 1.16 11.30 3.22
N GLN A 149 0.83 10.13 3.76
CA GLN A 149 1.72 9.42 4.68
C GLN A 149 2.96 8.88 3.98
N MET A 150 2.83 8.46 2.71
CA MET A 150 3.95 7.92 1.92
C MET A 150 4.64 8.97 1.05
N GLY A 151 4.15 10.21 0.98
CA GLY A 151 4.74 11.26 0.13
C GLY A 151 4.68 10.97 -1.37
N ILE A 152 3.64 10.27 -1.84
CA ILE A 152 3.55 9.75 -3.23
C ILE A 152 3.68 10.86 -4.29
N GLY A 153 3.25 12.08 -3.99
CA GLY A 153 3.28 13.21 -4.94
C GLY A 153 4.66 13.84 -5.17
N GLU A 154 5.70 13.46 -4.42
CA GLU A 154 7.02 14.07 -4.55
C GLU A 154 7.81 13.55 -5.76
N LYS A 155 7.49 12.34 -6.25
CA LYS A 155 8.09 11.76 -7.45
C LYS A 155 7.04 11.56 -8.55
N PRO A 156 7.37 11.90 -9.81
CA PRO A 156 6.45 11.65 -10.92
C PRO A 156 6.31 10.15 -11.20
N LEU A 157 5.10 9.73 -11.58
CA LEU A 157 4.86 8.40 -12.13
C LEU A 157 5.74 8.11 -13.34
N THR A 158 6.28 6.89 -13.39
CA THR A 158 7.03 6.42 -14.56
C THR A 158 6.10 6.19 -15.75
N VAL A 159 6.66 6.14 -16.96
CA VAL A 159 5.89 5.79 -18.18
C VAL A 159 5.28 4.40 -18.06
N SER A 160 6.00 3.45 -17.46
CA SER A 160 5.52 2.08 -17.24
C SER A 160 4.30 2.03 -16.32
N ASP A 161 4.27 2.84 -15.25
CA ASP A 161 3.11 2.90 -14.35
C ASP A 161 1.88 3.44 -15.05
N ARG A 162 2.05 4.49 -15.87
CA ARG A 162 0.96 5.09 -16.63
C ARG A 162 0.38 4.10 -17.64
N ILE A 163 1.24 3.42 -18.40
CA ILE A 163 0.81 2.39 -19.37
C ILE A 163 0.07 1.25 -18.67
N TRP A 164 0.59 0.77 -17.54
CA TRP A 164 -0.05 -0.29 -16.77
C TRP A 164 -1.40 0.15 -16.19
N TYR A 165 -1.52 1.40 -15.73
CA TYR A 165 -2.79 1.92 -15.22
C TYR A 165 -3.84 2.09 -16.32
N GLU A 166 -3.43 2.63 -17.48
CA GLU A 166 -4.30 2.83 -18.63
C GLU A 166 -4.82 1.52 -19.25
N SER A 167 -4.12 0.39 -19.06
CA SER A 167 -4.62 -0.89 -19.56
C SER A 167 -5.92 -1.33 -18.89
N PHE A 168 -6.17 -0.95 -17.63
CA PHE A 168 -7.45 -1.23 -16.95
C PHE A 168 -8.62 -0.46 -17.57
N GLU A 169 -8.38 0.77 -18.03
CA GLU A 169 -9.39 1.58 -18.73
C GLU A 169 -9.71 1.01 -20.13
N LEU A 170 -8.72 0.42 -20.80
CA LEU A 170 -8.91 -0.24 -22.09
C LEU A 170 -9.66 -1.58 -21.94
N GLU A 171 -9.36 -2.36 -20.91
CA GLU A 171 -10.09 -3.59 -20.60
C GLU A 171 -11.57 -3.32 -20.29
N ARG A 172 -11.89 -2.21 -19.60
CA ARG A 172 -13.28 -1.79 -19.35
C ARG A 172 -14.04 -1.37 -20.60
N LYS A 173 -13.37 -0.82 -21.63
CA LYS A 173 -14.00 -0.39 -22.89
C LYS A 173 -14.21 -1.54 -23.88
N ALA A 174 -13.56 -2.68 -23.66
CA ALA A 174 -13.65 -3.86 -24.51
C ALA A 174 -14.77 -4.85 -24.08
N VAL A 175 -15.50 -4.52 -23.01
CA VAL A 175 -16.63 -5.29 -22.46
C VAL A 175 -17.96 -4.61 -22.77
#